data_AF-A0A1I5VQN7-F1
#
_entry.id   AF-A0A1I5VQN7-F1
#
_cell.length_a   1.000
_cell.length_b   1.000
_cell.length_c   1.000
_cell.angle_alpha   90.00
_cell.angle_beta   90.00
_cell.angle_gamma   90.00
#
_symmetry.space_group_name_H-M   'P 1'
#
loop_
_entity.id
_entity.type
_entity.pdbx_description
1 polymer ?
#
loop_
_entity_poly.entity_id
_entity_poly.type
_entity_poly.pdbx_seq_one_letter_code
_entity_poly.pdbx_strand_id
1 'polypeptide(L)'
;MEVKFIKMERIVLEVDDAAARKWRKSSTEIKKRLEKSFEKQIEIVSQIDKEAWFEELLTKARAEAARNGLTEEILQQLLNEK
;
A
#
# COMPACT_ATOMS: atom_id res chain seq x y z
N MET A 1 -13.98 34.69 10.04
CA MET A 1 -12.64 34.13 9.72
C MET A 1 -12.65 32.71 10.24
N GLU A 2 -12.74 31.73 9.35
CA GLU A 2 -12.91 30.32 9.71
C GLU A 2 -11.51 29.69 9.88
N VAL A 3 -11.18 29.29 11.11
CA VAL A 3 -9.89 28.65 11.41
C VAL A 3 -10.04 27.15 11.18
N LYS A 4 -9.45 26.64 10.09
CA LYS A 4 -9.32 25.19 9.87
C LYS A 4 -8.17 24.64 10.72
N PHE A 5 -8.50 23.81 11.69
CA PHE A 5 -7.52 23.00 12.39
C PHE A 5 -7.16 21.78 11.53
N ILE A 6 -5.89 21.67 11.15
CA ILE A 6 -5.35 20.46 10.51
C ILE A 6 -4.94 19.51 11.65
N LYS A 7 -5.55 18.33 11.72
CA LYS A 7 -5.16 17.30 12.68
C LYS A 7 -3.84 16.68 12.18
N MET A 8 -2.75 16.93 12.90
CA MET A 8 -1.46 16.27 12.66
C MET A 8 -1.35 15.01 13.50
N GLU A 9 -0.91 13.92 12.88
CA GLU A 9 -0.56 12.66 13.55
C GLU A 9 0.95 12.48 13.50
N ARG A 10 1.53 11.89 14.56
CA ARG A 10 2.98 11.74 14.70
C ARG A 10 3.40 10.33 14.34
N ILE A 11 4.32 10.22 13.38
CA ILE A 11 5.02 8.97 13.05
C ILE A 11 6.41 9.01 13.71
N VAL A 12 6.83 7.89 14.30
CA VAL A 12 8.19 7.70 14.83
C VAL A 12 8.84 6.59 14.01
N LEU A 13 10.00 6.89 13.42
CA LEU A 13 10.77 5.94 12.63
C LEU A 13 12.11 5.69 13.31
N GLU A 14 12.42 4.42 13.52
CA GLU A 14 13.77 4.02 13.90
C GLU A 14 14.63 3.94 12.65
N VAL A 15 15.78 4.61 12.68
CA VAL A 15 16.71 4.70 11.55
C VAL A 15 18.13 4.51 12.06
N ASP A 16 19.06 4.20 11.15
CA ASP A 16 20.47 4.14 11.51
C ASP A 16 21.01 5.50 11.98
N ASP A 17 22.11 5.44 12.73
CA ASP A 17 22.75 6.60 13.34
C ASP A 17 23.27 7.63 12.30
N ALA A 18 23.69 7.17 11.11
CA ALA A 18 24.13 8.06 10.05
C ALA A 18 22.96 8.88 9.47
N ALA A 19 21.81 8.24 9.22
CA ALA A 19 20.58 8.87 8.79
C ALA A 19 20.07 9.85 9.85
N ALA A 20 20.04 9.46 11.13
CA ALA A 20 19.64 10.33 12.23
C ALA A 20 20.51 11.59 12.32
N ARG A 21 21.83 11.46 12.14
CA ARG A 21 22.74 12.63 12.11
C ARG A 21 22.50 13.54 10.92
N LYS A 22 22.30 12.99 9.72
CA LYS A 22 22.02 13.77 8.51
C LYS A 22 20.70 14.52 8.64
N TRP A 23 19.66 13.87 9.15
CA TRP A 23 18.36 14.49 9.42
C TRP A 23 18.48 15.66 10.38
N ARG A 24 19.18 15.48 11.52
CA ARG A 24 19.38 16.54 12.52
C ARG A 24 20.02 17.80 11.92
N LYS A 25 20.98 17.64 11.01
CA LYS A 25 21.72 18.75 10.36
C LYS A 25 21.00 19.34 9.14
N SER A 26 19.94 18.69 8.65
CA SER A 26 19.23 19.14 7.45
C SER A 26 18.39 20.38 7.72
N SER A 27 18.33 21.28 6.73
CA SER A 27 17.49 22.47 6.79
C SER A 27 15.99 22.11 6.80
N THR A 28 15.16 23.02 7.29
CA THR A 28 13.71 22.87 7.30
C THR A 28 13.15 22.57 5.90
N GLU A 29 13.71 23.18 4.86
CA GLU A 29 13.27 22.96 3.47
C GLU A 29 13.57 21.54 2.98
N ILE A 30 14.70 20.97 3.40
CA ILE A 30 15.03 19.57 3.09
C ILE A 30 14.09 18.64 3.86
N LYS A 31 13.85 18.90 5.14
CA LYS A 31 12.94 18.10 5.98
C LYS A 31 11.52 18.07 5.40
N LYS A 32 10.96 19.23 5.02
CA LYS A 32 9.64 19.33 4.38
C LYS A 32 9.55 18.54 3.06
N ARG A 33 10.61 18.57 2.24
CA ARG A 33 10.66 17.79 1.00
C ARG A 33 10.71 16.30 1.27
N LEU A 34 11.47 15.88 2.27
CA LEU A 34 11.53 14.48 2.70
C LEU A 34 10.21 14.01 3.31
N GLU A 35 9.54 14.81 4.14
CA GLU A 35 8.21 14.53 4.68
C GLU A 35 7.20 14.22 3.56
N LYS A 36 7.11 15.08 2.53
CA LYS A 36 6.27 14.83 1.35
C LYS A 36 6.69 13.57 0.58
N SER A 37 8.00 13.30 0.50
CA SER A 37 8.50 12.09 -0.14
C SER A 37 8.09 10.83 0.63
N PHE A 38 8.08 10.89 1.97
CA PHE A 38 7.63 9.77 2.80
C PHE A 38 6.15 9.49 2.61
N GLU A 39 5.30 10.53 2.57
CA GLU A 39 3.86 10.36 2.29
C GLU A 39 3.63 9.59 0.98
N LYS A 40 4.30 10.01 -0.09
CA LYS A 40 4.19 9.35 -1.40
C LYS A 40 4.74 7.92 -1.39
N GLN A 41 5.86 7.68 -0.70
CA GLN A 41 6.44 6.34 -0.61
C GLN A 41 5.56 5.39 0.19
N ILE A 42 4.96 5.85 1.30
CA ILE A 42 4.01 5.06 2.09
C ILE A 42 2.82 4.65 1.23
N GLU A 43 2.27 5.58 0.43
CA GLU A 43 1.15 5.28 -0.47
C GLU A 43 1.52 4.21 -1.50
N ILE A 44 2.65 4.38 -2.19
CA ILE A 44 3.13 3.43 -3.22
C ILE A 44 3.35 2.05 -2.60
N VAL A 45 4.07 1.96 -1.49
CA VAL A 45 4.37 0.67 -0.83
C VAL A 45 3.08 0.01 -0.35
N SER A 46 2.14 0.78 0.20
CA SER A 46 0.84 0.26 0.64
C SER A 46 -0.02 -0.24 -0.51
N GLN A 47 0.07 0.38 -1.70
CA GLN A 47 -0.64 -0.10 -2.89
C GLN A 47 -0.05 -1.40 -3.41
N ILE A 48 1.29 -1.48 -3.52
CA ILE A 48 1.99 -2.69 -3.95
C ILE A 48 1.67 -3.87 -3.01
N ASP A 49 1.67 -3.64 -1.70
CA ASP A 49 1.34 -4.69 -0.71
C ASP A 49 -0.11 -5.18 -0.86
N LYS A 50 -1.06 -4.27 -1.10
CA LYS A 50 -2.46 -4.62 -1.38
C LYS A 50 -2.61 -5.43 -2.67
N GLU A 51 -1.92 -5.04 -3.74
CA GLU A 51 -1.95 -5.75 -5.02
C GLU A 51 -1.34 -7.15 -4.87
N ALA A 52 -0.19 -7.28 -4.19
CA ALA A 52 0.43 -8.57 -3.92
C ALA A 52 -0.50 -9.49 -3.10
N TRP A 53 -1.14 -8.94 -2.07
CA TRP A 53 -2.12 -9.67 -1.27
C TRP A 53 -3.35 -10.08 -2.08
N PHE A 54 -3.84 -9.20 -2.96
CA PHE A 54 -4.96 -9.49 -3.84
C PHE A 54 -4.64 -10.63 -4.83
N GLU A 55 -3.46 -10.62 -5.45
CA GLU A 55 -3.00 -11.69 -6.33
C GLU A 55 -2.85 -13.04 -5.59
N GLU A 56 -2.36 -13.01 -4.35
CA GLU A 56 -2.30 -14.21 -3.51
C GLU A 56 -3.71 -14.76 -3.22
N LEU A 57 -4.66 -13.89 -2.89
CA LEU A 57 -6.05 -14.30 -2.68
C LEU A 57 -6.71 -14.85 -3.93
N LEU A 58 -6.51 -14.22 -5.09
CA LEU A 58 -7.02 -14.72 -6.37
C LEU A 58 -6.44 -16.10 -6.69
N THR A 59 -5.15 -16.29 -6.43
CA THR A 59 -4.50 -17.59 -6.63
C THR A 59 -5.13 -18.68 -5.75
N LYS A 60 -5.38 -18.38 -4.47
CA LYS A 60 -6.07 -19.30 -3.54
C LYS A 60 -7.50 -19.58 -3.98
N ALA A 61 -8.24 -18.55 -4.37
CA ALA A 61 -9.62 -18.69 -4.84
C ALA A 61 -9.71 -19.56 -6.11
N ARG A 62 -8.80 -19.36 -7.08
CA ARG A 62 -8.71 -20.20 -8.29
C ARG A 62 -8.39 -21.65 -7.95
N ALA A 63 -7.44 -21.89 -7.05
CA ALA A 63 -7.08 -23.23 -6.62
C ALA A 63 -8.24 -23.95 -5.92
N GLU A 64 -8.96 -23.24 -5.05
CA GLU A 64 -10.13 -23.79 -4.34
C GLU A 64 -11.30 -24.04 -5.31
N ALA A 65 -11.54 -23.13 -6.24
CA ALA A 65 -12.57 -23.31 -7.27
C ALA A 65 -12.28 -24.53 -8.14
N ALA A 66 -11.03 -24.69 -8.62
CA ALA A 66 -10.61 -25.85 -9.38
C ALA A 66 -10.76 -27.16 -8.58
N ARG A 67 -10.39 -27.16 -7.30
CA ARG A 67 -10.59 -28.30 -6.38
C ARG A 67 -12.06 -28.68 -6.23
N ASN A 68 -12.95 -27.69 -6.20
CA ASN A 68 -14.39 -27.89 -6.08
C ASN A 68 -15.07 -28.15 -7.43
N GLY A 69 -14.29 -28.41 -8.48
CA GLY A 69 -14.79 -28.82 -9.78
C GLY A 69 -15.20 -27.67 -10.69
N LEU A 70 -14.85 -26.42 -10.38
CA LEU A 70 -15.00 -25.32 -11.33
C LEU A 70 -13.94 -25.43 -12.41
N THR A 71 -14.26 -26.14 -13.49
CA THR A 71 -13.42 -26.22 -14.70
C THR A 71 -13.68 -25.03 -15.61
N GLU A 72 -12.81 -24.81 -16.59
CA GLU A 72 -12.98 -23.75 -17.58
C GLU A 72 -14.32 -23.91 -18.32
N GLU A 73 -14.77 -25.14 -18.60
CA GLU A 73 -16.06 -25.39 -19.23
C GLU A 73 -17.24 -24.94 -18.36
N ILE A 74 -17.20 -25.20 -17.04
CA ILE A 74 -18.26 -24.80 -16.11
C ILE A 74 -18.23 -23.28 -15.89
N LEU A 75 -17.05 -22.67 -15.85
CA LEU A 75 -16.91 -21.22 -15.78
C LEU A 75 -17.51 -20.54 -17.01
N GLN A 76 -17.23 -21.06 -18.21
CA GLN A 76 -17.80 -20.56 -19.45
C GLN A 76 -19.32 -20.77 -19.53
N GLN A 77 -19.86 -21.85 -18.94
CA GLN A 77 -21.30 -22.03 -18.80
C GLN A 77 -21.92 -20.95 -17.90
N LEU A 78 -21.36 -20.72 -16.71
CA LEU A 78 -21.86 -19.70 -15.78
C LEU A 78 -21.77 -18.27 -16.32
N LEU A 79 -20.71 -17.93 -17.08
CA LEU A 79 -20.52 -16.59 -17.63
C LEU A 79 -21.40 -16.31 -18.87
N ASN A 80 -21.80 -17.36 -19.59
CA ASN A 80 -22.61 -17.25 -20.82
C ASN A 80 -24.06 -17.69 -20.62
N GLU A 81 -24.45 -18.12 -19.42
CA GLU A 81 -25.84 -18.24 -19.02
C GLU A 81 -26.46 -16.83 -18.99
N LYS A 82 -27.31 -16.56 -19.99
CA LYS A 82 -28.16 -15.37 -20.08
C LYS A 82 -29.49 -15.59 -19.38
#